data_AF-A0AAX6MYD7-F1
#
_entry.id   AF-A0AAX6MYD7-F1
#
_cell.length_a   1.000
_cell.length_b   1.000
_cell.length_c   1.000
_cell.angle_alpha   90.00
_cell.angle_beta   90.00
_cell.angle_gamma   90.00
#
_symmetry.space_group_name_H-M   'P 1'
#
loop_
_entity.id
_entity.type
_entity.pdbx_description
1 polymer ?
#
loop_
_entity_poly.entity_id
_entity_poly.type
_entity_poly.pdbx_seq_one_letter_code
_entity_poly.pdbx_strand_id
1 'polypeptide(L)'
;MGEGWGDFFATAIRLKPGDTRETDYSLGAWVYNDPAGIRNYLYSTSLETNPYQYTTLNTYNEVHDIGEVWATILYEVLWNLIDKHGKNDGPKPEFDQNGVPTDGKYLTLKLVLDGMAIQPCNPNFIQARDAIIDADEALTGGDNVCELWTAFAKRGLGEGAAYSSTRRTGSNKIPNGVC
;
A
#
# COMPACT_ATOMS: atom_id res chain seq x y z
N MET A 1 5.76 10.27 3.12
CA MET A 1 4.85 9.11 3.29
C MET A 1 3.66 9.43 4.18
N GLY A 2 3.76 10.37 5.14
CA GLY A 2 2.65 10.87 5.98
C GLY A 2 1.30 10.97 5.27
N GLU A 3 1.22 11.84 4.24
CA GLU A 3 0.02 12.03 3.41
C GLU A 3 -0.54 10.71 2.84
N GLY A 4 0.34 9.86 2.32
CA GLY A 4 -0.06 8.58 1.73
C GLY A 4 -0.64 7.59 2.75
N TRP A 5 -0.16 7.59 4.00
CA TRP A 5 -0.79 6.77 5.05
C TRP A 5 -2.19 7.27 5.35
N GLY A 6 -2.40 8.58 5.48
CA GLY A 6 -3.73 9.16 5.72
C GLY A 6 -4.73 8.76 4.64
N ASP A 7 -4.32 8.93 3.37
CA ASP A 7 -5.12 8.56 2.21
C ASP A 7 -5.42 7.05 2.16
N PHE A 8 -4.41 6.23 2.44
CA PHE A 8 -4.53 4.77 2.47
C PHE A 8 -5.53 4.31 3.54
N PHE A 9 -5.42 4.77 4.78
CA PHE A 9 -6.36 4.39 5.85
C PHE A 9 -7.78 4.84 5.51
N ALA A 10 -7.96 6.07 5.02
CA ALA A 10 -9.27 6.56 4.58
C ALA A 10 -9.87 5.68 3.46
N THR A 11 -9.03 5.21 2.53
CA THR A 11 -9.44 4.33 1.42
C THR A 11 -9.76 2.92 1.89
N ALA A 12 -8.88 2.29 2.67
CA ALA A 12 -9.07 0.93 3.17
C ALA A 12 -10.31 0.80 4.08
N ILE A 13 -10.57 1.80 4.93
CA ILE A 13 -11.73 1.80 5.85
C ILE A 13 -13.06 1.91 5.10
N ARG A 14 -13.10 2.62 3.96
CA ARG A 14 -14.35 2.89 3.22
C ARG A 14 -14.70 1.83 2.17
N LEU A 15 -13.92 0.75 2.07
CA LEU A 15 -14.27 -0.40 1.23
C LEU A 15 -15.67 -0.94 1.60
N LYS A 16 -16.39 -1.45 0.59
CA LYS A 16 -17.78 -1.90 0.69
C LYS A 16 -17.93 -3.35 0.23
N PRO A 17 -19.08 -4.01 0.53
CA PRO A 17 -19.31 -5.40 0.14
C PRO A 17 -19.12 -5.73 -1.34
N GLY A 18 -19.47 -4.80 -2.24
CA GLY A 18 -19.36 -5.01 -3.68
C GLY A 18 -18.02 -4.62 -4.30
N ASP A 19 -17.07 -4.09 -3.51
CA ASP A 19 -15.79 -3.63 -4.06
C ASP A 19 -14.91 -4.82 -4.43
N THR A 20 -14.24 -4.69 -5.57
CA THR A 20 -13.28 -5.64 -6.14
C THR A 20 -11.95 -4.95 -6.45
N ARG A 21 -10.94 -5.73 -6.84
CA ARG A 21 -9.63 -5.23 -7.28
C ARG A 21 -9.72 -4.12 -8.35
N GLU A 22 -10.73 -4.17 -9.20
CA GLU A 22 -11.00 -3.22 -10.28
C GLU A 22 -11.72 -1.94 -9.79
N THR A 23 -12.10 -1.87 -8.52
CA THR A 23 -12.73 -0.68 -7.95
C THR A 23 -11.68 0.42 -7.78
N ASP A 24 -12.00 1.62 -8.26
CA ASP A 24 -11.14 2.79 -8.13
C ASP A 24 -11.68 3.74 -7.04
N TYR A 25 -10.77 4.42 -6.34
CA TYR A 25 -11.13 5.34 -5.27
C TYR A 25 -10.54 6.75 -5.49
N SER A 26 -11.43 7.74 -5.54
CA SER A 26 -11.08 9.17 -5.42
C SER A 26 -10.97 9.58 -3.94
N LEU A 27 -10.13 10.56 -3.64
CA LEU A 27 -10.09 11.20 -2.33
C LEU A 27 -10.79 12.56 -2.34
N GLY A 28 -11.64 12.84 -1.36
CA GLY A 28 -12.24 14.18 -1.18
C GLY A 28 -13.33 14.56 -2.18
N ALA A 29 -13.77 13.65 -3.07
CA ALA A 29 -14.71 13.98 -4.15
C ALA A 29 -15.97 14.75 -3.73
N TRP A 30 -16.58 14.39 -2.59
CA TRP A 30 -17.77 15.08 -2.09
C TRP A 30 -17.48 16.53 -1.67
N VAL A 31 -16.42 16.79 -0.91
CA VAL A 31 -16.13 18.14 -0.37
C VAL A 31 -15.59 19.08 -1.45
N TYR A 32 -14.94 18.53 -2.48
CA TYR A 32 -14.48 19.30 -3.64
C TYR A 32 -15.52 19.40 -4.76
N ASN A 33 -16.65 18.71 -4.64
CA ASN A 33 -17.68 18.63 -5.66
C ASN A 33 -17.09 18.23 -7.04
N ASP A 34 -16.17 17.27 -7.03
CA ASP A 34 -15.47 16.76 -8.20
C ASP A 34 -15.35 15.23 -8.09
N PRO A 35 -15.91 14.43 -9.03
CA PRO A 35 -15.80 12.98 -8.98
C PRO A 35 -14.35 12.46 -9.06
N ALA A 36 -13.41 13.23 -9.62
CA ALA A 36 -11.99 12.88 -9.62
C ALA A 36 -11.36 13.04 -8.23
N GLY A 37 -11.93 13.90 -7.39
CA GLY A 37 -11.36 14.24 -6.09
C GLY A 37 -10.18 15.20 -6.20
N ILE A 38 -9.29 15.16 -5.22
CA ILE A 38 -8.18 16.13 -5.10
C ILE A 38 -6.82 15.64 -5.56
N ARG A 39 -6.70 14.33 -5.79
CA ARG A 39 -5.45 13.71 -6.19
C ARG A 39 -5.36 13.67 -7.71
N ASN A 40 -4.15 13.60 -8.24
CA ASN A 40 -3.95 13.62 -9.70
C ASN A 40 -4.53 12.38 -10.40
N TYR A 41 -4.55 11.24 -9.71
CA TYR A 41 -5.13 9.99 -10.20
C TYR A 41 -5.98 9.32 -9.11
N LEU A 42 -6.95 8.51 -9.52
CA LEU A 42 -7.67 7.61 -8.62
C LEU A 42 -6.71 6.55 -8.06
N TYR A 43 -6.92 6.11 -6.82
CA TYR A 43 -6.27 4.89 -6.33
C TYR A 43 -6.86 3.70 -7.07
N SER A 44 -6.02 3.04 -7.85
CA SER A 44 -6.41 1.98 -8.78
C SER A 44 -5.35 0.90 -8.79
N THR A 45 -5.75 -0.34 -9.06
CA THR A 45 -4.80 -1.41 -9.38
C THR A 45 -4.45 -1.46 -10.87
N SER A 46 -5.08 -0.63 -11.70
CA SER A 46 -4.72 -0.46 -13.10
C SER A 46 -3.56 0.52 -13.26
N LEU A 47 -2.52 0.11 -14.00
CA LEU A 47 -1.42 1.01 -14.39
C LEU A 47 -1.83 2.00 -15.49
N GLU A 48 -2.97 1.79 -16.15
CA GLU A 48 -3.54 2.75 -17.11
C GLU A 48 -4.28 3.88 -16.39
N THR A 49 -5.09 3.54 -15.37
CA THR A 49 -5.79 4.52 -14.54
C THR A 49 -4.82 5.30 -13.65
N ASN A 50 -3.83 4.62 -13.07
CA ASN A 50 -2.83 5.24 -12.20
C ASN A 50 -1.43 4.73 -12.56
N PRO A 51 -0.66 5.50 -13.36
CA PRO A 51 0.63 5.08 -13.89
C PRO A 51 1.79 5.26 -12.91
N TYR A 52 1.53 5.61 -11.64
CA TYR A 52 2.59 5.91 -10.69
C TYR A 52 3.52 4.74 -10.42
N GLN A 53 4.81 5.06 -10.47
CA GLN A 53 5.94 4.19 -10.18
C GLN A 53 6.81 4.88 -9.12
N TYR A 54 7.66 4.14 -8.42
CA TYR A 54 8.60 4.73 -7.46
C TYR A 54 9.50 5.81 -8.09
N THR A 55 9.83 5.67 -9.37
CA THR A 55 10.62 6.66 -10.12
C THR A 55 9.88 7.95 -10.45
N THR A 56 8.53 7.98 -10.36
CA THR A 56 7.74 9.23 -10.45
C THR A 56 8.19 10.24 -9.39
N LEU A 57 8.65 9.77 -8.23
CA LEU A 57 9.17 10.63 -7.16
C LEU A 57 10.44 11.41 -7.53
N ASN A 58 11.06 11.14 -8.69
CA ASN A 58 12.18 11.93 -9.17
C ASN A 58 11.76 13.29 -9.73
N THR A 59 10.47 13.50 -9.99
CA THR A 59 9.93 14.76 -10.51
C THR A 59 9.07 15.52 -9.50
N TYR A 60 8.86 14.96 -8.30
CA TYR A 60 7.99 15.54 -7.26
C TYR A 60 8.77 16.13 -6.11
N ASN A 61 8.28 17.26 -5.59
CA ASN A 61 8.85 17.99 -4.46
C ASN A 61 7.81 18.36 -3.38
N GLU A 62 6.54 18.00 -3.58
CA GLU A 62 5.42 18.31 -2.70
C GLU A 62 4.94 17.02 -1.98
N VAL A 63 4.58 17.12 -0.69
CA VAL A 63 4.36 15.94 0.17
C VAL A 63 3.08 15.17 -0.16
N HIS A 64 2.06 15.84 -0.69
CA HIS A 64 0.82 15.22 -1.14
C HIS A 64 1.05 14.45 -2.43
N ASP A 65 1.75 15.03 -3.41
CA ASP A 65 2.12 14.33 -4.65
C ASP A 65 2.95 13.06 -4.35
N ILE A 66 3.89 13.16 -3.40
CA ILE A 66 4.66 11.99 -2.91
C ILE A 66 3.74 11.01 -2.17
N GLY A 67 2.76 11.52 -1.43
CA GLY A 67 1.76 10.74 -0.69
C GLY A 67 0.90 9.88 -1.61
N GLU A 68 0.46 10.43 -2.74
CA GLU A 68 -0.34 9.71 -3.74
C GLU A 68 0.37 8.45 -4.24
N VAL A 69 1.67 8.54 -4.55
CA VAL A 69 2.46 7.39 -5.00
C VAL A 69 2.50 6.32 -3.90
N TRP A 70 2.72 6.72 -2.65
CA TRP A 70 2.77 5.77 -1.52
C TRP A 70 1.42 5.10 -1.27
N ALA A 71 0.33 5.86 -1.23
CA ALA A 71 -1.01 5.34 -1.05
C ALA A 71 -1.40 4.37 -2.18
N THR A 72 -1.02 4.68 -3.42
CA THR A 72 -1.26 3.80 -4.57
C THR A 72 -0.50 2.48 -4.44
N ILE A 73 0.73 2.49 -3.92
CA ILE A 73 1.50 1.28 -3.62
C ILE A 73 0.79 0.44 -2.54
N LEU A 74 0.35 1.06 -1.44
CA LEU A 74 -0.39 0.35 -0.39
C LEU A 74 -1.75 -0.17 -0.87
N TYR A 75 -2.36 0.46 -1.87
CA TYR A 75 -3.59 -0.04 -2.52
C TYR A 75 -3.36 -1.36 -3.25
N GLU A 76 -2.19 -1.57 -3.87
CA GLU A 76 -1.81 -2.87 -4.42
C GLU A 76 -1.64 -3.92 -3.33
N VAL A 77 -1.01 -3.55 -2.21
CA VAL A 77 -0.83 -4.44 -1.05
C VAL A 77 -2.19 -4.89 -0.52
N LEU A 78 -3.11 -3.93 -0.33
CA LEU A 78 -4.47 -4.18 0.15
C LEU A 78 -5.20 -5.22 -0.70
N TRP A 79 -5.20 -5.03 -2.01
CA TRP A 79 -5.90 -5.97 -2.90
C TRP A 79 -5.20 -7.32 -3.00
N ASN A 80 -3.87 -7.39 -2.94
CA ASN A 80 -3.18 -8.69 -2.92
C ASN A 80 -3.54 -9.49 -1.66
N LEU A 81 -3.61 -8.85 -0.50
CA LEU A 81 -3.99 -9.52 0.74
C LEU A 81 -5.49 -9.86 0.78
N ILE A 82 -6.36 -9.00 0.23
CA ILE A 82 -7.79 -9.31 0.08
C ILE A 82 -8.01 -10.51 -0.84
N ASP A 83 -7.28 -10.61 -1.96
CA ASP A 83 -7.43 -11.74 -2.88
C ASP A 83 -7.02 -13.07 -2.21
N LYS A 84 -6.01 -13.04 -1.33
CA LYS A 84 -5.54 -14.23 -0.61
C LYS A 84 -6.44 -14.62 0.57
N HIS A 85 -6.84 -13.64 1.39
CA HIS A 85 -7.49 -13.89 2.69
C HIS A 85 -8.96 -13.50 2.72
N GLY A 86 -9.51 -13.00 1.62
CA GLY A 86 -10.84 -12.41 1.58
C GLY A 86 -10.92 -11.03 2.24
N LYS A 87 -12.15 -10.51 2.34
CA LYS A 87 -12.44 -9.19 2.89
C LYS A 87 -13.59 -9.28 3.89
N ASN A 88 -13.35 -8.85 5.12
CA ASN A 88 -14.39 -8.67 6.12
C ASN A 88 -15.06 -7.30 5.93
N ASP A 89 -16.36 -7.27 5.59
CA ASP A 89 -17.12 -6.02 5.43
C ASP A 89 -17.67 -5.45 6.75
N GLY A 90 -17.46 -6.16 7.86
CA GLY A 90 -17.78 -5.68 9.19
C GLY A 90 -16.99 -4.43 9.57
N PRO A 91 -17.47 -3.67 10.57
CA PRO A 91 -16.82 -2.42 11.02
C PRO A 91 -15.60 -2.65 11.92
N LYS A 92 -15.34 -3.90 12.32
CA LYS A 92 -14.23 -4.30 13.19
C LYS A 92 -13.58 -5.59 12.67
N PRO A 93 -12.27 -5.76 12.90
CA PRO A 93 -11.59 -7.02 12.61
C PRO A 93 -12.11 -8.16 13.48
N GLU A 94 -12.07 -9.36 12.90
CA GLU A 94 -12.04 -10.60 13.66
C GLU A 94 -10.59 -11.07 13.71
N PHE A 95 -10.17 -11.57 14.87
CA PHE A 95 -8.80 -12.03 15.09
C PHE A 95 -8.79 -13.52 15.41
N ASP A 96 -7.77 -14.22 14.93
CA ASP A 96 -7.51 -15.60 15.32
C ASP A 96 -6.98 -15.69 16.77
N GLN A 97 -6.67 -16.92 17.20
CA GLN A 97 -6.13 -17.20 18.53
C GLN A 97 -4.76 -16.55 18.81
N ASN A 98 -4.03 -16.14 17.77
CA ASN A 98 -2.72 -15.50 17.86
C ASN A 98 -2.81 -13.96 17.72
N GLY A 99 -4.01 -13.41 17.54
CA GLY A 99 -4.23 -11.98 17.37
C GLY A 99 -4.00 -11.48 15.94
N VAL A 100 -3.99 -12.38 14.94
CA VAL A 100 -3.86 -12.03 13.52
C VAL A 100 -5.25 -11.77 12.94
N PRO A 101 -5.49 -10.65 12.21
CA PRO A 101 -6.73 -10.44 11.50
C PRO A 101 -7.01 -11.58 10.51
N THR A 102 -8.25 -12.06 10.46
CA THR A 102 -8.62 -13.22 9.64
C THR A 102 -8.89 -12.91 8.18
N ASP A 103 -8.84 -11.64 7.77
CA ASP A 103 -9.09 -11.20 6.40
C ASP A 103 -8.05 -10.19 5.91
N GLY A 104 -7.91 -10.05 4.60
CA GLY A 104 -6.89 -9.24 3.96
C GLY A 104 -7.02 -7.74 4.19
N LYS A 105 -8.25 -7.22 4.33
CA LYS A 105 -8.46 -5.78 4.58
C LYS A 105 -7.87 -5.39 5.92
N TYR A 106 -8.27 -6.09 6.98
CA TYR A 106 -7.77 -5.78 8.32
C TYR A 106 -6.33 -6.25 8.55
N LEU A 107 -5.89 -7.33 7.89
CA LEU A 107 -4.48 -7.74 7.91
C LEU A 107 -3.60 -6.63 7.31
N THR A 108 -3.96 -6.06 6.16
CA THR A 108 -3.20 -4.94 5.59
C THR A 108 -3.13 -3.74 6.53
N LEU A 109 -4.26 -3.34 7.12
CA LEU A 109 -4.30 -2.23 8.09
C LEU A 109 -3.38 -2.49 9.29
N LYS A 110 -3.36 -3.73 9.79
CA LYS A 110 -2.51 -4.16 10.89
C LYS A 110 -1.03 -4.13 10.51
N LEU A 111 -0.65 -4.70 9.37
CA LEU A 111 0.74 -4.71 8.89
C LEU A 111 1.27 -3.30 8.63
N VAL A 112 0.45 -2.40 8.07
CA VAL A 112 0.84 -0.99 7.89
C VAL A 112 1.06 -0.31 9.24
N LEU A 113 0.18 -0.53 10.22
CA LEU A 113 0.33 0.05 11.56
C LEU A 113 1.58 -0.48 12.29
N ASP A 114 1.84 -1.78 12.21
CA ASP A 114 3.02 -2.39 12.82
C ASP A 114 4.31 -1.95 12.10
N GLY A 115 4.29 -1.85 10.77
CA GLY A 115 5.37 -1.29 9.97
C GLY A 115 5.73 0.14 10.38
N MET A 116 4.74 0.98 10.68
CA MET A 116 4.98 2.34 11.20
C MET A 116 5.72 2.33 12.55
N ALA A 117 5.47 1.34 13.40
CA ALA A 117 6.09 1.25 14.71
C ALA A 117 7.55 0.79 14.66
N ILE A 118 7.92 -0.01 13.65
CA ILE A 118 9.26 -0.61 13.57
C ILE A 118 10.20 0.10 12.59
N GLN A 119 9.70 0.86 11.62
CA GLN A 119 10.53 1.64 10.70
C GLN A 119 11.39 2.68 11.46
N PRO A 120 12.57 3.06 10.93
CA PRO A 120 13.40 4.10 11.54
C PRO A 120 12.70 5.47 11.52
N CYS A 121 13.19 6.40 12.36
CA CYS A 121 12.76 7.80 12.30
C CYS A 121 13.11 8.43 10.94
N ASN A 122 12.18 9.20 10.35
CA ASN A 122 12.29 9.78 9.01
C ASN A 122 12.64 8.75 7.90
N PRO A 123 11.83 7.69 7.73
CA PRO A 123 12.13 6.63 6.79
C PRO A 123 11.92 7.08 5.33
N ASN A 124 12.64 6.46 4.42
CA ASN A 124 12.33 6.48 2.98
C ASN A 124 11.39 5.32 2.59
N PHE A 125 10.90 5.29 1.35
CA PHE A 125 9.96 4.26 0.87
C PHE A 125 10.50 2.84 0.98
N ILE A 126 11.80 2.64 0.76
CA ILE A 126 12.45 1.33 0.85
C ILE A 126 12.42 0.84 2.30
N GLN A 127 12.76 1.72 3.25
CA GLN A 127 12.73 1.38 4.67
C GLN A 127 11.30 1.11 5.19
N ALA A 128 10.31 1.87 4.72
CA ALA A 128 8.91 1.62 5.10
C ALA A 128 8.35 0.34 4.46
N ARG A 129 8.73 0.02 3.22
CA ARG A 129 8.43 -1.28 2.59
C ARG A 129 9.00 -2.41 3.43
N ASP A 130 10.29 -2.35 3.73
CA ASP A 130 10.98 -3.40 4.47
C ASP A 130 10.34 -3.58 5.86
N ALA A 131 9.99 -2.48 6.53
CA ALA A 131 9.25 -2.54 7.79
C ALA A 131 7.85 -3.17 7.67
N ILE A 132 7.13 -3.01 6.55
CA ILE A 132 5.85 -3.70 6.36
C ILE A 132 6.05 -5.21 6.14
N ILE A 133 7.13 -5.60 5.47
CA ILE A 133 7.48 -7.02 5.28
C ILE A 133 7.95 -7.65 6.60
N ASP A 134 8.79 -6.95 7.37
CA ASP A 134 9.22 -7.38 8.70
C ASP A 134 8.05 -7.46 9.68
N ALA A 135 7.03 -6.60 9.54
CA ALA A 135 5.80 -6.69 10.31
C ALA A 135 5.02 -7.98 10.00
N ASP A 136 5.01 -8.42 8.74
CA ASP A 136 4.39 -9.70 8.37
C ASP A 136 5.19 -10.89 8.89
N GLU A 137 6.51 -10.85 8.80
CA GLU A 137 7.40 -11.85 9.41
C GLU A 137 7.10 -11.99 10.92
N ALA A 138 7.00 -10.87 11.63
CA ALA A 138 6.74 -10.87 13.07
C ALA A 138 5.32 -11.32 13.46
N LEU A 139 4.32 -11.00 12.64
CA LEU A 139 2.91 -11.26 12.95
C LEU A 139 2.44 -12.65 12.47
N THR A 140 2.85 -13.05 11.27
CA THR A 140 2.35 -14.24 10.57
C THR A 140 3.42 -15.29 10.30
N GLY A 141 4.69 -15.00 10.59
CA GLY A 141 5.82 -15.84 10.18
C GLY A 141 6.15 -15.71 8.69
N GLY A 142 5.78 -14.59 8.08
CA GLY A 142 6.14 -14.28 6.69
C GLY A 142 5.23 -14.94 5.66
N ASP A 143 4.03 -15.36 6.07
CA ASP A 143 3.10 -16.09 5.20
C ASP A 143 2.73 -15.28 3.96
N ASN A 144 2.83 -13.94 4.00
CA ASN A 144 2.38 -13.03 2.93
C ASN A 144 3.50 -12.39 2.12
N VAL A 145 4.73 -12.87 2.28
CA VAL A 145 5.91 -12.28 1.65
C VAL A 145 5.80 -12.20 0.12
N CYS A 146 5.17 -13.20 -0.53
CA CYS A 146 4.91 -13.18 -1.97
C CYS A 146 3.96 -12.03 -2.37
N GLU A 147 2.84 -11.90 -1.67
CA GLU A 147 1.81 -10.90 -1.95
C GLU A 147 2.35 -9.48 -1.73
N LEU A 148 3.10 -9.27 -0.66
CA LEU A 148 3.73 -7.99 -0.33
C LEU A 148 4.76 -7.60 -1.41
N TRP A 149 5.73 -8.48 -1.70
CA TRP A 149 6.74 -8.17 -2.73
C TRP A 149 6.14 -7.94 -4.10
N THR A 150 5.11 -8.70 -4.48
CA THR A 150 4.41 -8.53 -5.76
C THR A 150 3.78 -7.14 -5.86
N ALA A 151 3.11 -6.68 -4.80
CA ALA A 151 2.50 -5.34 -4.76
C ALA A 151 3.55 -4.23 -4.88
N PHE A 152 4.63 -4.30 -4.09
CA PHE A 152 5.69 -3.30 -4.13
C PHE A 152 6.44 -3.30 -5.47
N ALA A 153 6.75 -4.48 -6.01
CA ALA A 153 7.44 -4.62 -7.29
C ALA A 153 6.60 -4.10 -8.46
N LYS A 154 5.28 -4.30 -8.46
CA LYS A 154 4.38 -3.79 -9.52
C LYS A 154 4.51 -2.28 -9.75
N ARG A 155 4.86 -1.53 -8.70
CA ARG A 155 5.02 -0.07 -8.72
C ARG A 155 6.46 0.40 -8.51
N GLY A 156 7.43 -0.43 -8.93
CA GLY A 156 8.83 -0.02 -8.99
C GLY A 156 9.55 -0.02 -7.65
N LEU A 157 8.98 -0.61 -6.60
CA LEU A 157 9.57 -0.70 -5.27
C LEU A 157 10.01 -2.13 -4.92
N GLY A 158 10.33 -2.95 -5.92
CA GLY A 158 10.81 -4.32 -5.77
C GLY A 158 12.28 -4.43 -5.35
N GLU A 159 12.82 -5.65 -5.44
CA GLU A 159 14.20 -5.98 -5.09
C GLU A 159 15.20 -5.15 -5.94
N GLY A 160 16.11 -4.44 -5.29
CA GLY A 160 17.08 -3.57 -5.97
C GLY A 160 16.58 -2.15 -6.26
N ALA A 161 15.34 -1.81 -5.90
CA ALA A 161 14.94 -0.40 -5.82
C ALA A 161 15.82 0.32 -4.78
N ALA A 162 16.23 1.56 -5.10
CA ALA A 162 17.19 2.30 -4.29
C ALA A 162 16.75 3.75 -4.07
N TYR A 163 16.91 4.22 -2.83
CA TYR A 163 16.70 5.61 -2.48
C TYR A 163 17.88 6.50 -2.91
N SER A 164 17.54 7.69 -3.37
CA SER A 164 18.44 8.82 -3.59
C SER A 164 17.60 10.09 -3.49
N SER A 165 18.19 11.18 -3.01
CA SER A 165 17.50 12.45 -2.87
C SER A 165 17.09 13.06 -4.21
N THR A 166 17.85 12.78 -5.27
CA THR A 166 17.67 13.40 -6.59
C THR A 166 17.35 12.40 -7.70
N ARG A 167 17.72 11.12 -7.53
CA ARG A 167 17.54 10.11 -8.58
C ARG A 167 17.37 8.70 -8.01
N ARG A 168 16.16 8.41 -7.58
CA ARG A 168 15.72 7.07 -7.16
C ARG A 168 15.78 6.09 -8.32
N THR A 169 16.11 4.85 -7.99
CA THR A 169 16.09 3.72 -8.93
C THR A 169 14.88 2.86 -8.60
N GLY A 170 14.03 2.61 -9.60
CA GLY A 170 12.93 1.66 -9.47
C GLY A 170 13.33 0.24 -9.81
N SER A 171 12.59 -0.73 -9.29
CA SER A 171 12.71 -2.14 -9.66
C SER A 171 11.35 -2.83 -9.63
N ASN A 172 11.07 -3.65 -10.64
CA ASN A 172 9.90 -4.51 -10.68
C ASN A 172 10.25 -5.97 -10.36
N LYS A 173 11.44 -6.22 -9.81
CA LYS A 173 11.91 -7.56 -9.47
C LYS A 173 11.31 -8.02 -8.14
N ILE A 174 10.82 -9.26 -8.11
CA ILE A 174 10.46 -9.97 -6.88
C ILE A 174 11.69 -10.81 -6.47
N PRO A 175 12.10 -10.86 -5.19
CA PRO A 175 13.20 -11.71 -4.75
C PRO A 175 12.98 -13.19 -5.10
N ASN A 176 14.06 -13.94 -5.27
CA ASN A 176 13.94 -15.37 -5.59
C ASN A 176 13.43 -16.17 -4.38
N GLY A 177 12.47 -17.07 -4.59
CA GLY A 177 12.01 -18.02 -3.58
C GLY A 177 11.05 -17.44 -2.53
N VAL A 178 10.56 -16.21 -2.73
CA VAL A 178 9.45 -15.65 -1.94
C VAL A 178 8.09 -16.00 -2.53
N CYS A 179 8.08 -16.26 -3.84
CA CYS A 179 7.08 -16.94 -4.64
C CYS A 179 7.81 -18.09 -5.37
#